data_AF-A0A6M3LFY8-F1
#
_entry.id   AF-A0A6M3LFY8-F1
#
_cell.length_a   1.000
_cell.length_b   1.000
_cell.length_c   1.000
_cell.angle_alpha   90.00
_cell.angle_beta   90.00
_cell.angle_gamma   90.00
#
_symmetry.space_group_name_H-M   'P 1'
#
loop_
_entity.id
_entity.type
_entity.pdbx_description
1 polymer ?
#
loop_
_entity_poly.entity_id
_entity_poly.type
_entity_poly.pdbx_seq_one_letter_code
_entity_poly.pdbx_strand_id
1 'polypeptide(L)'
;MINKSMFDNEIGNIVLTKVCSVKPDGDSNESKQITVNMDYSGLTLYDVFVKALSSDVIKWQAAARKRFDSLDKVENVKAKSPGMRPQIDPATALANEAIAAGIDMKDKTALANFIIAKLAK
;
A
#
# COMPACT_ATOMS: atom_id res chain seq x y z
N MET A 1 18.06 -18.75 5.42
CA MET A 1 16.79 -19.00 4.72
C MET A 1 15.71 -18.22 5.42
N ILE A 2 14.99 -17.34 4.72
CA ILE A 2 13.80 -16.68 5.28
C ILE A 2 12.68 -17.71 5.30
N ASN A 3 12.08 -17.95 6.47
CA ASN A 3 11.08 -18.99 6.65
C ASN A 3 9.75 -18.53 6.01
N LYS A 4 9.36 -19.12 4.88
CA LYS A 4 8.19 -18.71 4.09
C LYS A 4 6.88 -18.74 4.90
N SER A 5 6.76 -19.65 5.87
CA SER A 5 5.54 -19.79 6.71
C SER A 5 5.24 -18.56 7.57
N MET A 6 6.22 -17.69 7.80
CA MET A 6 6.01 -16.48 8.61
C MET A 6 5.20 -15.42 7.86
N PHE A 7 5.17 -15.46 6.52
CA PHE A 7 4.50 -14.48 5.68
C PHE A 7 3.03 -14.79 5.40
N ASP A 8 2.58 -16.00 5.67
CA ASP A 8 1.21 -16.45 5.45
C ASP A 8 0.29 -16.19 6.67
N ASN A 9 0.84 -15.68 7.77
CA ASN A 9 0.03 -15.28 8.92
C ASN A 9 -0.73 -13.99 8.59
N GLU A 10 -2.00 -13.97 8.96
CA GLU A 10 -2.81 -12.75 8.89
C GLU A 10 -2.24 -11.68 9.83
N ILE A 11 -2.18 -10.46 9.32
CA ILE A 11 -1.84 -9.28 10.09
C ILE A 11 -3.10 -8.66 10.69
N GLY A 12 -3.02 -8.31 11.96
CA GLY A 12 -4.07 -7.56 12.66
C GLY A 12 -3.77 -6.07 12.71
N ASN A 13 -4.81 -5.25 12.58
CA ASN A 13 -4.83 -3.83 12.92
C ASN A 13 -3.75 -2.97 12.23
N ILE A 14 -3.54 -3.15 10.92
CA ILE A 14 -2.66 -2.27 10.15
C ILE A 14 -3.49 -1.32 9.31
N VAL A 15 -3.51 -0.05 9.72
CA VAL A 15 -4.16 1.03 8.98
C VAL A 15 -3.11 2.05 8.55
N LEU A 16 -3.00 2.26 7.24
CA LEU A 16 -2.20 3.34 6.68
C LEU A 16 -3.07 4.57 6.47
N THR A 17 -2.73 5.67 7.15
CA THR A 17 -3.41 6.95 6.97
C THR A 17 -2.60 7.85 6.04
N LYS A 18 -3.19 8.34 4.95
CA LYS A 18 -2.53 9.28 4.03
C LYS A 18 -3.53 10.31 3.51
N VAL A 19 -3.10 11.57 3.46
CA VAL A 19 -3.83 12.62 2.74
C VAL A 19 -3.43 12.58 1.27
N CYS A 20 -4.41 12.53 0.37
CA CYS A 20 -4.19 12.52 -1.05
C CYS A 20 -5.11 13.50 -1.79
N SER A 21 -4.60 14.04 -2.89
CA SER A 21 -5.38 14.84 -3.83
C SER A 21 -6.09 13.92 -4.81
N VAL A 22 -7.41 13.91 -4.75
CA VAL A 22 -8.27 13.10 -5.60
C VAL A 22 -8.94 13.98 -6.64
N LYS A 23 -9.01 13.50 -7.87
CA LYS A 23 -9.73 14.13 -8.97
C LYS A 23 -10.94 13.27 -9.38
N PRO A 24 -12.00 13.85 -9.97
CA PRO A 24 -13.11 13.07 -10.50
C PRO A 24 -12.66 12.15 -11.65
N ASP A 25 -11.76 12.65 -12.49
CA ASP A 25 -11.10 11.96 -13.60
C ASP A 25 -9.67 12.53 -13.82
N GLY A 26 -8.92 11.95 -14.76
CA GLY A 26 -7.53 12.32 -15.02
C GLY A 26 -7.33 13.71 -15.65
N ASP A 27 -8.34 14.22 -16.34
CA ASP A 27 -8.26 15.43 -17.15
C ASP A 27 -8.85 16.66 -16.44
N SER A 28 -9.55 16.46 -15.31
CA SER A 28 -10.14 17.53 -14.52
C SER A 28 -9.10 18.41 -13.82
N ASN A 29 -9.39 19.71 -13.76
CA ASN A 29 -8.65 20.68 -12.96
C ASN A 29 -9.15 20.76 -11.50
N GLU A 30 -10.31 20.15 -11.22
CA GLU A 30 -10.85 20.06 -9.87
C GLU A 30 -10.14 18.98 -9.07
N SER A 31 -9.89 19.25 -7.78
CA SER A 31 -9.38 18.24 -6.85
C SER A 31 -9.89 18.45 -5.43
N LYS A 32 -9.99 17.36 -4.68
CA LYS A 32 -10.32 17.35 -3.24
C LYS A 32 -9.17 16.73 -2.46
N GLN A 33 -8.86 17.32 -1.32
CA GLN A 33 -7.95 16.71 -0.34
C GLN A 33 -8.75 15.76 0.54
N ILE A 34 -8.46 14.47 0.44
CA ILE A 34 -9.14 13.40 1.18
C ILE A 34 -8.11 12.67 2.04
N THR A 35 -8.47 12.42 3.30
CA THR A 35 -7.72 11.51 4.16
C THR A 35 -8.19 10.10 3.90
N VAL A 36 -7.27 9.21 3.53
CA VAL A 36 -7.56 7.81 3.27
C VAL A 36 -6.97 6.97 4.38
N ASN A 37 -7.84 6.19 5.01
CA ASN A 37 -7.46 5.18 5.99
C ASN A 37 -7.54 3.82 5.29
N MET A 38 -6.40 3.32 4.83
CA MET A 38 -6.33 2.03 4.16
C MET A 38 -6.05 0.92 5.17
N ASP A 39 -7.06 0.09 5.42
CA ASP A 39 -7.02 -1.02 6.36
C ASP A 39 -6.58 -2.32 5.66
N TYR A 40 -5.47 -2.88 6.13
CA TYR A 40 -4.88 -4.14 5.65
C TYR A 40 -5.17 -5.32 6.59
N SER A 41 -6.03 -5.12 7.60
CA SER A 41 -6.36 -6.17 8.58
C SER A 41 -7.01 -7.39 7.91
N GLY A 42 -6.54 -8.57 8.27
CA GLY A 42 -6.97 -9.86 7.69
C GLY A 42 -6.30 -10.19 6.36
N LEU A 43 -5.34 -9.39 5.90
CA LEU A 43 -4.43 -9.78 4.83
C LEU A 43 -3.21 -10.51 5.40
N THR A 44 -2.52 -11.28 4.59
CA THR A 44 -1.23 -11.86 4.98
C THR A 44 -0.12 -10.81 4.85
N LEU A 45 1.02 -11.01 5.53
CA LEU A 45 2.18 -10.14 5.35
C LEU A 45 2.69 -10.18 3.89
N TYR A 46 2.56 -11.33 3.23
CA TYR A 46 2.81 -11.47 1.79
C TYR A 46 1.93 -10.53 0.96
N ASP A 47 0.62 -10.49 1.22
CA ASP A 47 -0.31 -9.60 0.51
C ASP A 47 0.09 -8.13 0.67
N VAL A 48 0.48 -7.72 1.88
CA VAL A 48 0.96 -6.35 2.13
C VAL A 48 2.20 -6.02 1.31
N PHE A 49 3.14 -6.95 1.17
CA PHE A 49 4.32 -6.73 0.34
C PHE A 49 3.97 -6.58 -1.14
N VAL A 50 3.06 -7.40 -1.64
CA VAL A 50 2.53 -7.23 -3.01
C VAL A 50 1.86 -5.86 -3.16
N LYS A 51 1.08 -5.43 -2.17
CA LYS A 51 0.44 -4.11 -2.17
C LYS A 51 1.45 -2.97 -2.13
N ALA A 52 2.54 -3.11 -1.38
CA ALA A 52 3.62 -2.13 -1.32
C ALA A 52 4.33 -1.97 -2.67
N LEU A 53 4.62 -3.08 -3.37
CA LEU A 53 5.18 -3.04 -4.72
C LEU A 53 4.22 -2.41 -5.74
N SER A 54 2.92 -2.54 -5.49
CA SER A 54 1.89 -2.11 -6.42
C SER A 54 1.31 -0.71 -6.12
N SER A 55 1.80 -0.05 -5.06
CA SER A 55 1.39 1.28 -4.59
C SER A 55 -0.13 1.45 -4.45
N ASP A 56 -0.75 0.64 -3.59
CA ASP A 56 -2.22 0.51 -3.48
C ASP A 56 -2.94 1.84 -3.21
N VAL A 57 -2.34 2.73 -2.40
CA VAL A 57 -2.92 4.04 -2.12
C VAL A 57 -2.93 4.95 -3.36
N ILE A 58 -1.90 4.92 -4.20
CA ILE A 58 -1.91 5.66 -5.47
C ILE A 58 -2.99 5.11 -6.40
N LYS A 59 -3.09 3.77 -6.51
CA LYS A 59 -4.11 3.14 -7.36
C LYS A 59 -5.51 3.55 -6.93
N TRP A 60 -5.75 3.60 -5.63
CA TRP A 60 -6.97 4.17 -5.09
C TRP A 60 -7.09 5.64 -5.49
N GLN A 61 -6.08 6.48 -5.21
CA GLN A 61 -6.08 7.91 -5.53
C GLN A 61 -6.40 8.20 -7.00
N ALA A 62 -5.75 7.50 -7.94
CA ALA A 62 -5.84 7.72 -9.38
C ALA A 62 -7.10 7.12 -10.03
N ALA A 63 -7.88 6.31 -9.31
CA ALA A 63 -9.09 5.73 -9.87
C ALA A 63 -10.14 6.82 -10.21
N ALA A 64 -10.73 6.74 -11.41
CA ALA A 64 -11.85 7.61 -11.76
C ALA A 64 -13.06 7.31 -10.85
N ARG A 65 -13.71 8.34 -10.33
CA ARG A 65 -14.77 8.18 -9.32
C ARG A 65 -16.09 8.77 -9.80
N LYS A 66 -17.05 7.88 -10.07
CA LYS A 66 -18.44 8.26 -10.41
C LYS A 66 -19.17 9.02 -9.30
N ARG A 67 -18.67 9.01 -8.06
CA ARG A 67 -19.27 9.66 -6.88
C ARG A 67 -18.32 10.68 -6.25
N PHE A 68 -17.50 11.36 -7.04
CA PHE A 68 -16.54 12.35 -6.55
C PHE A 68 -17.16 13.43 -5.64
N ASP A 69 -18.40 13.81 -5.91
CA ASP A 69 -19.15 14.79 -5.10
C ASP A 69 -19.64 14.26 -3.77
N SER A 70 -19.80 12.94 -3.66
CA SER A 70 -20.26 12.28 -2.44
C SER A 70 -19.11 11.73 -1.58
N LEU A 71 -17.85 12.04 -1.93
CA LEU A 71 -16.71 11.59 -1.12
C LEU A 71 -16.68 12.35 0.20
N ASP A 72 -16.46 11.60 1.27
CA ASP A 72 -16.24 12.18 2.58
C ASP A 72 -14.81 12.76 2.66
N LYS A 73 -14.61 13.70 3.59
CA LYS A 73 -13.27 14.23 3.88
C LYS A 73 -12.31 13.14 4.37
N VAL A 74 -12.86 12.08 4.96
CA VAL A 74 -12.13 10.90 5.44
C VAL A 74 -12.79 9.65 4.87
N GLU A 75 -12.04 8.89 4.09
CA GLU A 75 -12.48 7.65 3.45
C GLU A 75 -11.79 6.46 4.12
N ASN A 76 -12.59 5.50 4.60
CA ASN A 76 -12.07 4.26 5.17
C ASN A 76 -12.16 3.15 4.11
N VAL A 77 -11.01 2.62 3.72
CA VAL A 77 -10.89 1.70 2.58
C VAL A 77 -10.29 0.39 3.07
N LYS A 78 -11.03 -0.70 2.91
CA LYS A 78 -10.49 -2.04 3.20
C LYS A 78 -9.69 -2.55 1.99
N ALA A 79 -8.40 -2.78 2.20
CA ALA A 79 -7.55 -3.41 1.19
C ALA A 79 -8.00 -4.85 0.96
N LYS A 80 -7.89 -5.29 -0.30
CA LYS A 80 -8.24 -6.65 -0.73
C LYS A 80 -6.99 -7.42 -1.09
N SER A 81 -6.97 -8.73 -0.86
CA SER A 81 -5.87 -9.57 -1.32
C SER A 81 -5.71 -9.40 -2.84
N PRO A 82 -4.46 -9.23 -3.33
CA PRO A 82 -4.17 -9.25 -4.74
C PRO A 82 -4.49 -10.63 -5.30
N GLY A 83 -5.62 -10.76 -6.01
CA GLY A 83 -6.11 -12.04 -6.54
C GLY A 83 -5.16 -12.78 -7.50
N MET A 84 -4.03 -12.17 -7.87
CA MET A 84 -2.91 -12.84 -8.52
C MET A 84 -1.62 -12.60 -7.73
N ARG A 85 -0.91 -13.69 -7.44
CA ARG A 85 0.44 -13.61 -6.86
C ARG A 85 1.45 -13.29 -7.97
N PRO A 86 2.35 -12.31 -7.76
CA PRO A 86 3.39 -11.99 -8.75
C PRO A 86 4.34 -13.18 -8.96
N GLN A 87 4.91 -13.28 -10.16
CA GLN A 87 5.89 -14.33 -10.48
C GLN A 87 7.18 -14.22 -9.65
N ILE A 88 7.52 -12.99 -9.22
CA ILE A 88 8.67 -12.71 -8.36
C ILE A 88 8.16 -12.68 -6.91
N ASP A 89 8.93 -13.30 -6.01
CA ASP A 89 8.67 -13.23 -4.58
C ASP A 89 8.73 -11.76 -4.09
N PRO A 90 7.61 -11.21 -3.57
CA PRO A 90 7.49 -9.79 -3.25
C PRO A 90 8.39 -9.38 -2.07
N ALA A 91 8.68 -10.30 -1.14
CA ALA A 91 9.62 -10.04 -0.05
C ALA A 91 11.04 -9.84 -0.60
N THR A 92 11.46 -10.71 -1.53
CA THR A 92 12.76 -10.60 -2.21
C THR A 92 12.85 -9.33 -3.06
N ALA A 93 11.79 -9.00 -3.81
CA ALA A 93 11.75 -7.77 -4.61
C ALA A 93 11.88 -6.51 -3.74
N LEU A 94 11.12 -6.41 -2.64
CA LEU A 94 11.23 -5.29 -1.70
C LEU A 94 12.60 -5.21 -1.04
N ALA A 95 13.19 -6.35 -0.66
CA ALA A 95 14.53 -6.38 -0.09
C ALA A 95 15.57 -5.86 -1.08
N ASN A 96 15.50 -6.27 -2.36
CA ASN A 96 16.40 -5.79 -3.40
C ASN A 96 16.25 -4.28 -3.63
N GLU A 97 15.02 -3.75 -3.63
CA GLU A 97 14.78 -2.32 -3.76
C GLU A 97 15.26 -1.52 -2.53
N ALA A 98 15.10 -2.06 -1.32
CA ALA A 98 15.60 -1.44 -0.09
C ALA A 98 17.13 -1.36 -0.10
N ILE A 99 17.81 -2.45 -0.48
CA ILE A 99 19.27 -2.48 -0.64
C ILE A 99 19.72 -1.47 -1.70
N ALA A 100 19.03 -1.41 -2.85
CA ALA A 100 19.32 -0.44 -3.89
C ALA A 100 19.11 1.01 -3.45
N ALA A 101 18.20 1.24 -2.49
CA ALA A 101 17.99 2.54 -1.84
C ALA A 101 18.98 2.83 -0.71
N GLY A 102 19.96 1.96 -0.46
CA GLY A 102 20.98 2.13 0.57
C GLY A 102 20.50 1.81 2.00
N ILE A 103 19.41 1.06 2.14
CA ILE A 103 18.85 0.69 3.44
C ILE A 103 19.59 -0.53 4.00
N ASP A 104 20.06 -0.44 5.24
CA ASP A 104 20.58 -1.59 5.96
C ASP A 104 19.44 -2.54 6.34
N MET A 105 19.47 -3.76 5.80
CA MET A 105 18.48 -4.81 6.05
C MET A 105 18.46 -5.29 7.51
N LYS A 106 19.49 -4.96 8.30
CA LYS A 106 19.51 -5.22 9.75
C LYS A 106 18.78 -4.15 10.54
N ASP A 107 18.63 -2.95 9.98
CA ASP A 107 17.83 -1.88 10.57
C ASP A 107 16.35 -2.11 10.25
N LYS A 108 15.68 -2.76 11.20
CA LYS A 108 14.25 -3.08 11.11
C LYS A 108 13.38 -1.83 11.00
N THR A 109 13.79 -0.72 11.60
CA THR A 109 13.04 0.55 11.57
C THR A 109 13.14 1.18 10.19
N ALA A 110 14.35 1.24 9.62
CA ALA A 110 14.55 1.75 8.27
C ALA A 110 13.80 0.91 7.23
N LEU A 111 13.82 -0.42 7.37
CA LEU A 111 13.08 -1.33 6.50
C LEU A 111 11.56 -1.16 6.62
N ALA A 112 11.02 -1.03 7.84
CA ALA A 112 9.60 -0.77 8.05
C ALA A 112 9.16 0.56 7.41
N ASN A 113 9.94 1.62 7.62
CA ASN A 113 9.67 2.94 7.03
C ASN A 113 9.70 2.90 5.50
N PHE A 114 10.59 2.12 4.90
CA PHE A 114 10.64 1.91 3.45
C PHE A 114 9.37 1.24 2.92
N ILE A 115 8.92 0.17 3.57
CA ILE A 115 7.70 -0.56 3.17
C ILE A 115 6.47 0.36 3.31
N ILE A 116 6.38 1.12 4.40
CA ILE A 116 5.31 2.11 4.60
C ILE A 116 5.34 3.17 3.50
N ALA A 117 6.52 3.70 3.17
CA ALA A 117 6.68 4.68 2.09
C ALA A 117 6.27 4.10 0.73
N LYS A 118 6.52 2.81 0.48
CA LYS A 118 6.09 2.10 -0.74
C LYS A 118 4.57 1.91 -0.81
N LEU A 119 3.93 1.56 0.31
CA LEU A 119 2.47 1.49 0.38
C LEU A 119 1.81 2.86 0.17
N ALA A 120 2.43 3.90 0.74
CA ALA A 120 1.99 5.27 0.55
C ALA A 120 2.08 5.68 -0.92
N LYS A 121 3.26 5.46 -1.56
CA LYS A 121 3.56 5.50 -3.01
C LYS A 121 3.15 6.74 -3.77
#